data_AF-R7PEE0-F1
#
_entry.id   AF-R7PEE0-F1
#
_cell.length_a   1.000
_cell.length_b   1.000
_cell.length_c   1.000
_cell.angle_alpha   90.00
_cell.angle_beta   90.00
_cell.angle_gamma   90.00
#
_symmetry.space_group_name_H-M   'P 1'
#
loop_
_entity.id
_entity.type
_entity.pdbx_description
1 polymer ?
#
loop_
_entity_poly.entity_id
_entity_poly.type
_entity_poly.pdbx_seq_one_letter_code
_entity_poly.pdbx_strand_id
1 'polypeptide(L)'
;MYGGKALAEILFGKVCPSGKLPITVPKHAGQVPMYYYHAPSRYWTGYGLGSGRADDQPAYPFGHGLSYTQFEYSGLEIDTLHQDSQVELSFTVKNTGKMAGKEVPLLFVRDCVSSVVTPKALLKEFKHP
;
A
#
# COMPACT_ATOMS: atom_id res chain seq x y z
N MET A 1 17.80 11.47 -22.37
CA MET A 1 16.34 11.33 -22.49
C MET A 1 16.01 9.84 -22.65
N TYR A 2 15.74 9.12 -21.56
CA TYR A 2 15.70 7.64 -21.55
C TYR A 2 14.30 7.04 -21.34
N GLY A 3 13.25 7.86 -21.24
CA GLY A 3 11.89 7.40 -20.93
C GLY A 3 11.31 6.43 -21.96
N GLY A 4 11.48 6.70 -23.26
CA GLY A 4 11.00 5.80 -24.31
C GLY A 4 11.68 4.43 -24.30
N LYS A 5 12.99 4.40 -23.99
CA LYS A 5 13.73 3.15 -23.85
C LYS A 5 13.25 2.35 -22.64
N ALA A 6 13.08 3.00 -21.49
CA ALA A 6 12.57 2.35 -20.27
C ALA A 6 11.15 1.79 -20.48
N LEU A 7 10.28 2.54 -21.16
CA LEU A 7 8.93 2.08 -21.49
C LEU A 7 8.95 0.85 -22.42
N ALA A 8 9.78 0.87 -23.47
CA ALA A 8 9.95 -0.27 -24.36
C ALA A 8 10.48 -1.51 -23.62
N GLU A 9 11.46 -1.34 -22.73
CA GLU A 9 11.99 -2.45 -21.92
C GLU A 9 10.93 -3.07 -21.02
N ILE A 10 10.02 -2.27 -20.44
CA ILE A 10 8.89 -2.79 -19.66
C ILE A 10 7.88 -3.50 -20.57
N LEU A 11 7.44 -2.85 -21.66
CA LEU A 11 6.41 -3.41 -22.55
C LEU A 11 6.84 -4.72 -23.21
N PHE A 12 8.11 -4.85 -23.59
CA PHE A 12 8.67 -6.08 -24.16
C PHE A 12 9.09 -7.10 -23.09
N GLY A 13 8.81 -6.84 -21.81
CA GLY A 13 9.11 -7.78 -20.72
C GLY A 13 10.60 -7.99 -20.47
N LYS A 14 11.47 -7.07 -20.91
CA LYS A 14 12.89 -7.08 -20.51
C LYS A 14 13.06 -6.71 -19.03
N VAL A 15 12.18 -5.85 -18.53
CA VAL A 15 12.13 -5.44 -17.12
C VAL A 15 10.71 -5.62 -16.59
N CYS A 16 10.58 -6.22 -15.42
CA CYS A 16 9.31 -6.37 -14.74
C CYS A 16 8.92 -5.06 -14.04
N PRO A 17 7.70 -4.52 -14.21
CA PRO A 17 7.28 -3.32 -13.49
C PRO A 17 7.17 -3.59 -12.00
N SER A 18 7.68 -2.65 -11.19
CA SER A 18 7.70 -2.72 -9.72
C SER A 18 7.27 -1.42 -9.04
N GLY A 19 6.72 -0.47 -9.79
CA GLY A 19 6.27 0.82 -9.26
C GLY A 19 5.02 0.67 -8.39
N LYS A 20 4.99 1.39 -7.25
CA LYS A 20 3.83 1.47 -6.35
C LYS A 20 3.33 2.92 -6.30
N LEU A 21 2.02 3.12 -6.23
CA LEU A 21 1.41 4.45 -6.24
C LEU A 21 1.68 5.22 -4.93
N PRO A 22 2.21 6.47 -4.98
CA PRO A 22 2.42 7.30 -3.80
C PRO A 22 1.15 8.07 -3.38
N ILE A 23 0.06 7.98 -4.14
CA ILE A 23 -1.22 8.63 -3.87
C ILE A 23 -2.37 7.66 -4.08
N THR A 24 -3.49 7.90 -3.40
CA THR A 24 -4.74 7.18 -3.66
C THR A 24 -5.44 7.80 -4.87
N VAL A 25 -5.85 6.97 -5.83
CA VAL A 25 -6.59 7.42 -7.02
C VAL A 25 -8.09 7.17 -6.81
N PRO A 26 -8.93 8.23 -6.77
CA PRO A 26 -10.37 8.07 -6.68
C PRO A 26 -10.97 7.56 -8.00
N LYS A 27 -12.16 6.97 -7.92
CA LYS A 27 -12.98 6.57 -9.09
C LYS A 27 -13.59 7.79 -9.80
N HIS A 28 -13.98 8.82 -9.05
CA HIS A 28 -14.56 10.05 -9.59
C HIS A 28 -14.25 11.28 -8.72
N ALA A 29 -14.37 12.47 -9.30
CA ALA A 29 -14.04 13.73 -8.64
C ALA A 29 -14.81 13.98 -7.32
N GLY A 30 -16.04 13.48 -7.21
CA GLY A 30 -16.85 13.60 -5.99
C GLY A 30 -16.31 12.89 -4.74
N GLN A 31 -15.33 11.98 -4.88
CA GLN A 31 -14.69 11.33 -3.73
C GLN A 31 -13.54 12.16 -3.13
N VAL A 32 -13.13 13.22 -3.81
CA VAL A 32 -12.04 14.10 -3.36
C VAL A 32 -12.56 14.98 -2.21
N PRO A 33 -11.79 15.15 -1.12
CA PRO A 33 -10.46 14.58 -0.87
C PRO A 33 -10.48 13.08 -0.49
N MET A 34 -9.61 12.29 -1.14
CA MET A 34 -9.40 10.87 -0.84
C MET A 34 -7.93 10.58 -0.55
N TYR A 35 -7.64 10.04 0.63
CA TYR A 35 -6.30 9.72 1.10
C TYR A 35 -6.32 8.50 2.02
N TYR A 36 -5.21 7.78 2.12
CA TYR A 36 -5.16 6.50 2.82
C TYR A 36 -5.18 6.63 4.35
N TYR A 37 -4.55 7.67 4.90
CA TYR A 37 -4.42 7.92 6.35
C TYR A 37 -5.64 8.64 6.95
N HIS A 38 -6.84 8.28 6.54
CA HIS A 38 -8.06 8.89 7.07
C HIS A 38 -8.48 8.31 8.43
N ALA A 39 -9.22 9.12 9.19
CA ALA A 39 -9.83 8.71 10.44
C ALA A 39 -10.89 7.62 10.20
N PRO A 40 -11.05 6.64 11.12
CA PRO A 40 -12.03 5.56 10.96
C PRO A 40 -13.47 6.03 10.76
N SER A 41 -13.82 7.18 11.34
CA SER A 41 -15.14 7.82 11.23
C SER A 41 -15.55 8.11 9.78
N ARG A 42 -14.60 8.34 8.86
CA ARG A 42 -14.88 8.54 7.42
C ARG A 42 -15.77 7.43 6.86
N TYR A 43 -15.49 6.18 7.24
CA TYR A 43 -16.22 5.02 6.73
C TYR A 43 -17.61 4.85 7.39
N TRP A 44 -17.84 5.52 8.51
CA TRP A 44 -19.13 5.52 9.21
C TRP A 44 -20.05 6.62 8.72
N THR A 45 -19.50 7.81 8.42
CA THR A 45 -20.28 8.99 8.04
C THR A 45 -20.30 9.26 6.54
N GLY A 46 -19.42 8.63 5.75
CA GLY A 46 -19.22 8.93 4.34
C GLY A 46 -18.75 10.38 4.12
N TYR A 47 -18.49 10.74 2.86
CA TYR A 47 -18.36 12.15 2.47
C TYR A 47 -19.76 12.73 2.25
N GLY A 48 -20.31 13.37 3.28
CA GLY A 48 -21.42 14.33 3.19
C GLY A 48 -22.77 13.87 2.59
N LEU A 49 -22.89 12.66 2.05
CA LEU A 49 -24.04 12.23 1.24
C LEU A 49 -24.48 10.78 1.50
N GLY A 50 -24.02 10.14 2.59
CA GLY A 50 -24.55 8.82 3.00
C GLY A 50 -24.33 7.69 1.98
N SER A 51 -23.35 7.82 1.08
CA SER A 51 -23.03 6.79 0.11
C SER A 51 -22.45 5.56 0.82
N GLY A 52 -23.08 4.41 0.59
CA GLY A 52 -22.77 3.15 1.28
C GLY A 52 -21.33 2.69 1.11
N ARG A 53 -20.94 1.73 1.94
CA ARG A 53 -19.59 1.12 2.06
C ARG A 53 -18.91 0.74 0.72
N ALA A 54 -19.66 0.54 -0.36
CA ALA A 54 -19.14 0.20 -1.69
C ALA A 54 -18.60 1.40 -2.49
N ASP A 55 -19.17 2.60 -2.29
CA ASP A 55 -18.77 3.82 -3.00
C ASP A 55 -17.51 4.47 -2.40
N ASP A 56 -17.09 4.04 -1.21
CA ASP A 56 -15.95 4.59 -0.49
C ASP A 56 -14.60 3.95 -0.88
N GLN A 57 -14.61 2.92 -1.74
CA GLN A 57 -13.37 2.28 -2.21
C GLN A 57 -12.72 3.05 -3.36
N PRO A 58 -11.39 3.26 -3.32
CA PRO A 58 -10.67 3.94 -4.39
C PRO A 58 -10.62 3.08 -5.65
N ALA A 59 -10.30 3.70 -6.79
CA ALA A 59 -9.97 2.95 -8.00
C ALA A 59 -8.63 2.24 -7.81
N TYR A 60 -7.64 2.95 -7.27
CA TYR A 60 -6.36 2.39 -6.88
C TYR A 60 -5.93 2.93 -5.51
N PRO A 61 -5.75 2.08 -4.49
CA PRO A 61 -5.30 2.52 -3.18
C PRO A 61 -3.84 2.98 -3.20
N PHE A 62 -3.45 3.73 -2.17
CA PHE A 62 -2.04 4.00 -1.89
C PHE A 62 -1.24 2.70 -1.83
N GLY A 63 -0.05 2.71 -2.42
CA GLY A 63 0.81 1.53 -2.49
C GLY A 63 0.38 0.49 -3.52
N HIS A 64 -0.70 0.71 -4.28
CA HIS A 64 -1.09 -0.20 -5.34
C HIS A 64 -0.07 -0.19 -6.49
N GLY A 65 0.27 -1.36 -6.99
CA GLY A 65 1.15 -1.53 -8.14
C GLY A 65 1.29 -2.99 -8.49
N LEU A 66 1.05 -3.31 -9.76
CA LEU A 66 1.09 -4.66 -10.29
C LEU A 66 2.48 -4.98 -10.85
N SER A 67 2.76 -6.27 -10.95
CA SER A 67 3.97 -6.82 -11.53
C SER A 67 3.61 -7.92 -12.54
N TYR A 68 4.52 -8.28 -13.44
CA TYR A 68 4.31 -9.44 -14.33
C TYR A 68 4.56 -10.78 -13.62
N THR A 69 5.11 -10.73 -12.42
CA THR A 69 5.24 -11.89 -11.54
C THR A 69 4.38 -11.72 -10.29
N GLN A 70 4.25 -12.80 -9.52
CA GLN A 70 3.48 -12.81 -8.28
C GLN A 70 4.42 -12.97 -7.10
N PHE A 71 4.11 -12.31 -5.99
CA PHE A 71 4.86 -12.38 -4.76
C PHE A 71 3.95 -12.86 -3.64
N GLU A 72 4.46 -13.77 -2.83
CA GLU A 72 3.81 -14.29 -1.65
C GLU A 72 4.55 -13.80 -0.41
N TYR A 73 3.79 -13.34 0.58
CA TYR A 73 4.28 -12.87 1.85
C TYR A 73 3.97 -13.91 2.92
N SER A 74 4.96 -14.32 3.69
CA SER A 74 4.79 -15.36 4.71
C SER A 74 5.73 -15.16 5.90
N GLY A 75 5.41 -15.83 7.02
CA GLY A 75 6.26 -15.87 8.22
C GLY A 75 6.47 -14.48 8.84
N LEU A 76 5.39 -13.72 9.02
CA LEU A 76 5.47 -12.45 9.76
C LEU A 76 5.73 -12.75 11.24
N GLU A 77 6.91 -12.37 11.69
CA GLU A 77 7.36 -12.47 13.07
C GLU A 77 7.59 -11.05 13.61
N ILE A 78 7.19 -10.87 14.86
CA ILE A 78 7.25 -9.60 15.56
C ILE A 78 7.97 -9.89 16.86
N ASP A 79 9.13 -9.26 17.08
CA ASP A 79 9.84 -9.41 18.34
C ASP A 79 9.05 -8.72 19.47
N THR A 80 9.31 -9.13 20.72
CA THR A 80 8.56 -8.66 21.89
C THR A 80 8.46 -7.13 21.95
N LEU A 81 7.23 -6.64 22.01
CA LEU A 81 6.93 -5.22 22.17
C LEU A 81 7.25 -4.80 23.61
N HIS A 82 8.41 -4.18 23.83
CA HIS A 82 8.68 -3.47 25.08
C HIS A 82 8.34 -1.98 24.92
N GLN A 83 7.91 -1.36 26.03
CA GLN A 83 7.75 0.09 26.06
C GLN A 83 9.10 0.74 25.71
N ASP A 84 9.06 1.68 24.77
CA ASP A 84 10.21 2.47 24.29
C ASP A 84 11.35 1.69 23.59
N SER A 85 11.12 0.44 23.17
CA SER A 85 12.09 -0.33 22.38
C SER A 85 11.83 -0.23 20.86
N GLN A 86 12.90 -0.34 20.07
CA GLN A 86 12.76 -0.62 18.64
C GLN A 86 12.07 -1.97 18.45
N VAL A 87 11.09 -2.01 17.55
CA VAL A 87 10.37 -3.24 17.21
C VAL A 87 10.98 -3.80 15.94
N GLU A 88 11.60 -4.97 16.05
CA GLU A 88 12.08 -5.70 14.89
C GLU A 88 10.96 -6.56 14.30
N LEU A 89 10.79 -6.46 12.99
CA LEU A 89 9.78 -7.16 12.21
C LEU A 89 10.49 -7.91 11.09
N SER A 90 10.31 -9.23 11.05
CA SER A 90 10.82 -10.09 9.99
C SER A 90 9.66 -10.73 9.25
N PHE A 91 9.77 -10.78 7.92
CA PHE A 91 8.86 -11.53 7.07
C PHE A 91 9.60 -11.94 5.80
N THR A 92 9.09 -12.99 5.16
CA THR A 92 9.65 -13.51 3.92
C THR A 92 8.81 -13.06 2.73
N VAL A 93 9.47 -12.56 1.69
CA VAL A 93 8.85 -12.27 0.39
C VAL A 93 9.39 -13.24 -0.63
N LYS A 94 8.52 -14.05 -1.21
CA LYS A 94 8.89 -15.07 -2.21
C LYS A 94 8.27 -14.73 -3.56
N ASN A 95 9.08 -14.70 -4.60
CA ASN A 95 8.59 -14.66 -5.97
C ASN A 95 8.07 -16.05 -6.37
N THR A 96 6.79 -16.17 -6.66
CA THR A 96 6.11 -17.42 -7.04
C THR A 96 5.80 -17.50 -8.53
N GLY A 97 6.02 -16.42 -9.27
CA GLY A 97 5.78 -16.41 -10.71
C GLY A 97 7.00 -16.86 -11.54
N LYS A 98 6.84 -16.78 -12.86
CA LYS A 98 7.81 -17.31 -13.84
C LYS A 98 8.89 -16.30 -14.25
N MET A 99 8.78 -15.05 -13.81
CA MET A 99 9.64 -13.95 -14.24
C MET A 99 10.38 -13.36 -13.03
N ALA A 100 11.64 -12.97 -13.23
CA ALA A 100 12.36 -12.16 -12.25
C ALA A 100 11.67 -10.80 -12.10
N GLY A 101 11.41 -10.38 -10.87
CA GLY A 101 10.79 -9.11 -10.56
C GLY A 101 11.22 -8.60 -9.20
N LYS A 102 10.91 -7.33 -8.93
CA LYS A 102 11.12 -6.68 -7.64
C LYS A 102 9.78 -6.33 -7.01
N GLU A 103 9.72 -6.44 -5.70
CA GLU A 103 8.54 -6.08 -4.90
C GLU A 103 8.96 -5.16 -3.75
N VAL A 104 8.12 -4.17 -3.46
CA VAL A 104 8.35 -3.19 -2.39
C VAL A 104 7.34 -3.44 -1.28
N PRO A 105 7.73 -4.12 -0.18
CA PRO A 105 6.88 -4.23 1.00
C PRO A 105 6.61 -2.87 1.63
N LEU A 106 5.35 -2.65 2.02
CA LEU A 106 4.90 -1.45 2.72
C LEU A 106 4.39 -1.85 4.11
N LEU A 107 5.04 -1.34 5.18
CA LEU A 107 4.66 -1.61 6.55
C LEU A 107 3.70 -0.53 7.06
N PHE A 108 2.49 -0.94 7.41
CA PHE A 108 1.48 -0.07 8.02
C PHE A 108 1.27 -0.42 9.48
N VAL A 109 1.19 0.61 10.32
CA VAL A 109 0.83 0.49 11.74
C VAL A 109 -0.51 1.16 11.97
N ARG A 110 -1.32 0.55 12.83
CA ARG A 110 -2.58 1.10 13.31
C ARG A 110 -2.58 1.08 14.83
N ASP A 111 -2.90 2.22 15.43
CA ASP A 111 -3.22 2.28 16.85
C ASP A 111 -4.70 1.91 17.03
N CYS A 112 -4.96 0.81 17.73
CA CYS A 112 -6.31 0.29 17.94
C CYS A 112 -7.02 0.94 19.12
N VAL A 113 -6.29 1.46 20.12
CA VAL A 113 -6.83 2.03 21.35
C VAL A 113 -6.02 3.26 21.73
N SER A 114 -6.60 4.43 21.52
CA SER A 114 -5.94 5.71 21.71
C SER A 114 -6.89 6.72 22.32
N SER A 115 -6.36 7.68 23.07
CA SER A 115 -7.14 8.81 23.61
C SER A 115 -7.56 9.80 22.53
N VAL A 116 -6.89 9.78 21.37
CA VAL A 116 -7.15 10.64 20.21
C VAL A 116 -7.51 9.80 18.98
N VAL A 117 -8.19 10.42 18.02
CA VAL A 117 -8.52 9.73 16.77
C VAL A 117 -7.26 9.53 15.93
N THR A 118 -6.83 8.28 15.78
CA THR A 118 -5.69 7.89 14.96
C THR A 118 -6.15 7.36 13.59
N PRO A 119 -5.33 7.51 12.53
CA PRO A 119 -5.64 6.95 11.22
C PRO A 119 -5.72 5.42 11.22
N LYS A 120 -6.50 4.87 10.28
CA LYS A 120 -6.63 3.40 10.11
C LYS A 120 -5.34 2.70 9.70
N ALA A 121 -4.47 3.37 8.95
CA ALA A 121 -3.21 2.84 8.50
C ALA A 121 -2.23 4.00 8.35
N LEU A 122 -1.07 3.90 9.01
CA LEU A 122 0.03 4.82 8.86
C LEU A 122 1.21 4.05 8.29
N LEU A 123 1.72 4.49 7.13
CA LEU A 123 2.96 3.94 6.61
C LEU A 123 4.10 4.31 7.58
N LYS A 124 4.82 3.30 8.07
CA LYS A 124 5.97 3.50 8.95
C LYS A 124 7.29 3.23 8.27
N GLU A 125 7.35 2.17 7.46
CA GLU A 125 8.58 1.76 6.80
C GLU A 125 8.25 1.15 5.43
N PHE A 126 9.18 1.26 4.48
CA PHE A 126 9.15 0.52 3.23
C PHE A 126 10.58 0.21 2.81
N LYS A 127 10.80 -0.93 2.18
CA LYS A 127 12.12 -1.34 1.72
C LYS A 127 12.09 -1.67 0.24
N HIS A 128 12.97 -1.04 -0.53
CA HIS A 128 13.20 -1.41 -1.92
C HIS A 128 14.41 -2.36 -2.01
N PRO A 129 14.27 -3.54 -2.65
CA PRO A 129 15.39 -4.46 -2.87
C PRO A 129 16.28 -4.09 -4.06
#